data_AF-A0A2E7A129-F1
#
_entry.id   AF-A0A2E7A129-F1
#
_cell.length_a   1.000
_cell.length_b   1.000
_cell.length_c   1.000
_cell.angle_alpha   90.00
_cell.angle_beta   90.00
_cell.angle_gamma   90.00
#
_symmetry.space_group_name_H-M   'P 1'
#
loop_
_entity.id
_entity.type
_entity.pdbx_description
1 polymer ?
#
loop_
_entity_poly.entity_id
_entity_poly.type
_entity_poly.pdbx_seq_one_letter_code
_entity_poly.pdbx_strand_id
1 'polypeptide(L)'
;MRTCIIFLLALLLASATGCHVNRARPVKDTEAVTTTPVEEVTITGSYSIAEDGTVDYAPRPRPDGDLLGRTTTEAISLEYIDTWIRSTTSRAGGSIARITSITGPYREDPDDPEDPLLYDITIETWAGR
;
A
#
# COMPACT_ATOMS: atom_id res chain seq x y z
N MET A 1 -68.96 8.95 -28.78
CA MET A 1 -68.76 10.42 -28.70
C MET A 1 -67.44 10.65 -27.99
N ARG A 2 -66.50 11.36 -28.62
CA ARG A 2 -65.21 11.78 -28.05
C ARG A 2 -65.44 12.92 -27.06
N THR A 3 -64.76 12.92 -25.92
CA THR A 3 -64.15 14.13 -25.33
C THR A 3 -63.17 13.77 -24.22
N CYS A 4 -61.89 14.03 -24.49
CA CYS A 4 -60.83 14.21 -23.51
C CYS A 4 -60.95 15.60 -22.88
N ILE A 5 -60.69 15.76 -21.59
CA ILE A 5 -60.11 17.00 -21.02
C ILE A 5 -59.07 16.59 -19.97
N ILE A 6 -57.86 17.10 -20.18
CA ILE A 6 -56.63 17.01 -19.39
C ILE A 6 -56.55 18.26 -18.49
N PHE A 7 -55.63 18.25 -17.51
CA PHE A 7 -55.07 19.38 -16.71
C PHE A 7 -55.75 19.60 -15.36
N LEU A 8 -55.09 19.96 -14.24
CA LEU A 8 -53.79 20.58 -13.95
C LEU A 8 -53.56 20.32 -12.43
N LEU A 9 -52.50 19.64 -11.97
CA LEU A 9 -51.26 20.22 -11.42
C LEU A 9 -51.43 21.15 -10.19
N ALA A 10 -51.04 20.68 -8.99
CA ALA A 10 -50.36 21.44 -7.91
C ALA A 10 -50.03 20.48 -6.74
N LEU A 11 -48.77 20.05 -6.57
CA LEU A 11 -47.66 20.72 -5.88
C LEU A 11 -47.61 20.39 -4.36
N LEU A 12 -46.50 19.72 -3.96
CA LEU A 12 -45.68 19.96 -2.75
C LEU A 12 -46.33 19.61 -1.38
N LEU A 13 -45.92 18.57 -0.65
CA LEU A 13 -44.68 18.33 0.12
C LEU A 13 -44.63 16.80 0.38
N ALA A 14 -43.60 15.99 0.06
CA ALA A 14 -42.19 16.02 0.44
C ALA A 14 -41.92 16.01 1.97
N SER A 15 -41.88 14.80 2.55
CA SER A 15 -40.93 14.40 3.63
C SER A 15 -41.22 12.94 4.02
N ALA A 16 -40.64 11.94 3.33
CA ALA A 16 -39.32 11.38 3.62
C ALA A 16 -39.28 10.50 4.88
N THR A 17 -39.59 9.21 4.71
CA THR A 17 -38.90 8.12 5.41
C THR A 17 -38.41 7.17 4.33
N GLY A 18 -37.24 7.49 3.79
CA GLY A 18 -36.55 6.64 2.84
C GLY A 18 -36.06 5.37 3.52
N CYS A 19 -36.65 4.23 3.19
CA CYS A 19 -35.92 2.97 3.20
C CYS A 19 -34.93 2.99 2.04
N HIS A 20 -33.81 3.69 2.23
CA HIS A 20 -32.63 3.54 1.39
C HIS A 20 -32.04 2.15 1.68
N VAL A 21 -32.54 1.12 1.01
CA VAL A 21 -31.75 -0.10 0.82
C VAL A 21 -30.57 0.31 -0.04
N ASN A 22 -29.40 0.43 0.59
CA ASN A 22 -28.12 0.55 -0.11
C ASN A 22 -27.98 -0.70 -0.99
N ARG A 23 -28.43 -0.59 -2.25
CA ARG A 23 -28.13 -1.57 -3.29
C ARG A 23 -26.63 -1.44 -3.52
N ALA A 24 -25.86 -2.30 -2.86
CA ALA A 24 -24.44 -2.44 -3.15
C ALA A 24 -24.32 -2.67 -4.66
N ARG A 25 -23.59 -1.76 -5.33
CA ARG A 25 -23.24 -1.93 -6.74
C ARG A 25 -22.57 -3.30 -6.87
N PRO A 26 -22.90 -4.12 -7.89
CA PRO A 26 -22.14 -5.35 -8.11
C PRO A 26 -20.68 -4.95 -8.29
N VAL A 27 -19.86 -5.29 -7.30
CA VAL A 27 -18.41 -5.23 -7.41
C VAL A 27 -18.11 -6.22 -8.52
N LYS A 28 -17.56 -5.72 -9.63
CA LYS A 28 -17.01 -6.58 -10.67
C LYS A 28 -16.00 -7.47 -9.93
N ASP A 29 -16.18 -8.78 -9.99
CA ASP A 29 -15.22 -9.71 -9.41
C ASP A 29 -13.85 -9.37 -10.02
N THR A 30 -13.05 -8.62 -9.27
CA THR A 30 -11.63 -8.51 -9.54
C THR A 30 -11.16 -9.93 -9.28
N GLU A 31 -10.88 -10.67 -10.35
CA GLU A 31 -10.21 -11.95 -10.23
C GLU A 31 -9.09 -11.75 -9.22
N ALA A 32 -9.18 -12.46 -8.11
CA ALA A 32 -8.06 -12.53 -7.19
C ALA A 32 -6.92 -13.06 -8.04
N VAL A 33 -5.98 -12.19 -8.38
CA VAL A 33 -4.71 -12.61 -8.95
C VAL A 33 -4.13 -13.47 -7.84
N THR A 34 -4.28 -14.78 -8.02
CA THR A 34 -3.63 -15.77 -7.18
C THR A 34 -2.18 -15.67 -7.60
N THR A 35 -1.48 -14.66 -7.10
CA THR A 35 -0.03 -14.62 -7.16
C THR A 35 0.40 -15.85 -6.38
N THR A 36 0.91 -16.84 -7.11
CA THR A 36 1.69 -17.93 -6.52
C THR A 36 2.61 -17.27 -5.49
N PRO A 37 2.57 -17.67 -4.21
CA PRO A 37 3.50 -17.12 -3.24
C PRO A 37 4.89 -17.33 -3.80
N VAL A 38 5.59 -16.23 -4.07
CA VAL A 38 6.98 -16.29 -4.48
C VAL A 38 7.70 -16.99 -3.32
N GLU A 39 8.22 -18.19 -3.58
CA GLU A 39 8.71 -19.12 -2.53
C GLU A 39 9.80 -18.49 -1.65
N GLU A 40 10.49 -17.46 -2.13
CA GLU A 40 11.42 -16.67 -1.33
C GLU A 40 11.58 -15.26 -1.91
N VAL A 41 11.27 -14.23 -1.12
CA VAL A 41 11.68 -12.86 -1.45
C VAL A 41 13.12 -12.66 -1.00
N THR A 42 14.00 -12.40 -1.96
CA THR A 42 15.38 -12.01 -1.71
C THR A 42 15.46 -10.50 -1.51
N ILE A 43 15.95 -10.06 -0.36
CA ILE A 43 16.24 -8.64 -0.11
C ILE A 43 17.70 -8.39 -0.48
N THR A 44 17.92 -7.46 -1.40
CA THR A 44 19.24 -7.08 -1.93
C THR A 44 19.59 -5.67 -1.48
N GLY A 45 20.90 -5.47 -1.26
CA GLY A 45 21.39 -4.40 -0.40
C GLY A 45 21.68 -4.97 0.98
N SER A 46 22.91 -4.83 1.45
CA SER A 46 23.22 -5.12 2.84
C SER A 46 22.93 -3.84 3.63
N TYR A 47 21.93 -3.90 4.50
CA TYR A 47 21.72 -2.89 5.51
C TYR A 47 21.84 -3.55 6.89
N SER A 48 22.37 -2.83 7.85
CA SER A 48 22.34 -3.22 9.26
C SER A 48 21.92 -2.02 10.09
N ILE A 49 21.16 -2.30 11.13
CA ILE A 49 20.69 -1.29 12.07
C ILE A 49 21.29 -1.63 13.42
N ALA A 50 22.09 -0.71 13.96
CA ALA A 50 22.75 -0.86 15.25
C ALA A 50 21.75 -0.74 16.41
N GLU A 51 22.16 -1.09 17.64
CA GLU A 51 21.31 -0.96 18.83
C GLU A 51 20.85 0.48 19.10
N ASP A 52 21.64 1.47 18.68
CA ASP A 52 21.29 2.90 18.76
C ASP A 52 20.36 3.37 17.62
N GLY A 53 19.98 2.45 16.74
CA GLY A 53 19.11 2.69 15.59
C GLY A 53 19.82 3.25 14.35
N THR A 54 21.12 3.53 14.41
CA THR A 54 21.90 4.00 13.27
C THR A 54 21.89 2.98 12.13
N VAL A 55 21.68 3.46 10.91
CA VAL A 55 21.64 2.61 9.71
C VAL A 55 22.99 2.66 9.00
N ASP A 56 23.59 1.50 8.77
CA ASP A 56 24.66 1.31 7.78
C ASP A 56 24.05 0.63 6.55
N TYR A 57 24.13 1.30 5.41
CA TYR A 57 23.59 0.80 4.15
C TYR A 57 24.67 0.78 3.08
N ALA A 58 24.93 -0.42 2.55
CA ALA A 58 25.83 -0.64 1.43
C ALA A 58 25.02 -0.96 0.15
N PRO A 59 24.98 -0.03 -0.82
CA PRO A 59 24.27 -0.23 -2.07
C PRO A 59 24.80 -1.44 -2.84
N ARG A 60 23.87 -2.20 -3.45
CA ARG A 60 24.20 -3.29 -4.38
C ARG A 60 23.82 -2.92 -5.82
N PRO A 61 24.48 -3.53 -6.82
CA PRO A 61 24.06 -3.43 -8.21
C PRO A 61 22.57 -3.80 -8.39
N ARG A 62 21.97 -3.31 -9.47
CA ARG A 62 20.60 -3.69 -9.82
C ARG A 62 20.53 -5.20 -10.09
N PRO A 63 19.49 -5.90 -9.60
CA PRO A 63 19.21 -7.27 -9.96
C PRO A 63 19.07 -7.45 -11.46
N ASP A 64 19.35 -8.67 -11.90
CA ASP A 64 18.97 -9.13 -13.21
C ASP A 64 17.47 -9.41 -13.25
N GLY A 65 16.76 -8.91 -14.27
CA GLY A 65 15.31 -9.09 -14.41
C GLY A 65 14.61 -7.80 -14.78
N ASP A 66 13.28 -7.86 -14.89
CA ASP A 66 12.46 -6.70 -15.20
C ASP A 66 12.13 -5.93 -13.92
N LEU A 67 12.28 -4.60 -13.96
CA LEU A 67 11.83 -3.72 -12.89
C LEU A 67 10.31 -3.68 -12.89
N LEU A 68 9.70 -4.14 -11.80
CA LEU A 68 8.25 -4.18 -11.62
C LEU A 68 7.72 -2.89 -10.99
N GLY A 69 8.53 -2.24 -10.15
CA GLY A 69 8.14 -0.95 -9.57
C GLY A 69 9.10 -0.42 -8.51
N ARG A 70 8.82 0.80 -8.06
CA ARG A 70 9.46 1.45 -6.92
C ARG A 70 8.40 1.85 -5.92
N THR A 71 8.63 1.55 -4.65
CA THR A 71 7.70 1.85 -3.56
C THR A 71 8.45 2.46 -2.39
N THR A 72 7.84 3.46 -1.77
CA THR A 72 8.35 4.13 -0.57
C THR A 72 7.35 3.98 0.57
N THR A 73 7.85 3.81 1.78
CA THR A 73 7.09 4.01 3.02
C THR A 73 7.83 5.01 3.88
N GLU A 74 7.07 5.78 4.63
CA GLU A 74 7.56 6.71 5.64
C GLU A 74 7.18 6.18 7.02
N ALA A 75 7.94 6.57 8.04
CA ALA A 75 7.62 6.33 9.44
C ALA A 75 7.35 4.87 9.82
N ILE A 76 8.16 3.92 9.31
CA ILE A 76 8.05 2.51 9.70
C ILE A 76 9.01 2.17 10.85
N SER A 77 8.52 1.48 11.88
CA SER A 77 9.37 1.00 12.97
C SER A 77 10.26 -0.16 12.53
N LEU A 78 11.44 -0.29 13.15
CA LEU A 78 12.46 -1.30 12.86
C LEU A 78 11.89 -2.72 12.71
N GLU A 79 11.04 -3.14 13.65
CA GLU A 79 10.47 -4.49 13.69
C GLU A 79 9.59 -4.85 12.47
N TYR A 80 9.06 -3.85 11.76
CA TYR A 80 8.17 -4.05 10.61
C TYR A 80 8.86 -3.94 9.26
N ILE A 81 10.12 -3.46 9.21
CA ILE A 81 10.83 -3.20 7.95
C ILE A 81 10.84 -4.42 7.04
N ASP A 82 11.35 -5.56 7.52
CA ASP A 82 11.47 -6.77 6.71
C ASP A 82 10.11 -7.31 6.26
N THR A 83 9.11 -7.25 7.15
CA THR A 83 7.74 -7.69 6.84
C THR A 83 7.14 -6.81 5.75
N TRP A 84 7.33 -5.49 5.83
CA TRP A 84 6.85 -4.54 4.82
C TRP A 84 7.55 -4.74 3.47
N ILE A 85 8.88 -4.91 3.45
CA ILE A 85 9.64 -5.15 2.22
C ILE A 85 9.13 -6.43 1.53
N ARG A 86 9.05 -7.54 2.27
CA ARG A 86 8.61 -8.84 1.73
C ARG A 86 7.19 -8.76 1.19
N SER A 87 6.26 -8.22 1.98
CA SER A 87 4.85 -8.07 1.58
C SER A 87 4.71 -7.20 0.33
N THR A 88 5.40 -6.06 0.28
CA THR A 88 5.37 -5.14 -0.86
C THR A 88 5.90 -5.79 -2.13
N THR A 89 7.03 -6.51 -2.02
CA THR A 89 7.64 -7.20 -3.15
C THR A 89 6.76 -8.34 -3.67
N SER A 90 6.21 -9.18 -2.79
CA SER A 90 5.29 -10.25 -3.20
C SER A 90 4.02 -9.71 -3.87
N ARG A 91 3.44 -8.61 -3.35
CA ARG A 91 2.23 -7.99 -3.94
C ARG A 91 2.49 -7.39 -5.32
N ALA A 92 3.70 -6.92 -5.59
CA ALA A 92 4.10 -6.45 -6.91
C ALA A 92 4.43 -7.60 -7.88
N GLY A 93 4.38 -8.87 -7.44
CA GLY A 93 4.73 -10.04 -8.25
C GLY A 93 6.24 -10.24 -8.42
N GLY A 94 7.06 -9.57 -7.63
CA GLY A 94 8.51 -9.71 -7.67
C GLY A 94 9.03 -10.73 -6.68
N SER A 95 10.26 -11.19 -6.93
CA SER A 95 11.00 -12.07 -6.02
C SER A 95 12.27 -11.45 -5.48
N ILE A 96 12.64 -10.28 -5.98
CA ILE A 96 13.81 -9.55 -5.52
C ILE A 96 13.40 -8.13 -5.13
N ALA A 97 13.61 -7.81 -3.86
CA ALA A 97 13.55 -6.44 -3.35
C ALA A 97 14.96 -5.85 -3.37
N ARG A 98 15.13 -4.65 -3.89
CA ARG A 98 16.37 -3.89 -3.76
C ARG A 98 16.10 -2.65 -2.94
N ILE A 99 16.67 -2.57 -1.75
CA ILE A 99 16.64 -1.31 -1.00
C ILE A 99 17.44 -0.30 -1.80
N THR A 100 16.91 0.91 -1.94
CA THR A 100 17.58 2.02 -2.64
C THR A 100 17.88 3.17 -1.71
N SER A 101 17.06 3.32 -0.67
CA SER A 101 17.28 4.24 0.44
C SER A 101 16.67 3.66 1.70
N ILE A 102 17.34 3.88 2.82
CA ILE A 102 16.82 3.72 4.17
C ILE A 102 17.36 4.90 4.98
N THR A 103 16.47 5.71 5.56
CA THR A 103 16.81 6.94 6.27
C THR A 103 16.20 6.90 7.66
N GLY A 104 16.97 7.35 8.65
CA GLY A 104 16.65 7.27 10.07
C GLY A 104 17.92 7.07 10.91
N PRO A 105 17.78 6.85 12.23
CA PRO A 105 16.52 6.84 12.96
C PRO A 105 16.01 8.26 13.23
N TYR A 106 14.69 8.41 13.36
CA TYR A 106 14.07 9.61 13.92
C TYR A 106 12.86 9.22 14.79
N ARG A 107 12.31 10.19 15.52
CA ARG A 107 11.09 10.03 16.31
C ARG A 107 10.01 10.97 15.79
N GLU A 108 8.74 10.64 16.02
CA GLU A 108 7.63 11.54 15.69
C GLU A 108 7.64 12.73 16.64
N ASP A 109 7.76 12.49 17.95
CA ASP A 109 8.14 13.50 18.93
C ASP A 109 9.65 13.39 19.27
N PRO A 110 10.50 14.36 18.87
CA PRO A 110 11.93 14.32 19.16
C PRO A 110 12.26 14.48 20.65
N ASP A 111 11.33 15.01 21.45
CA ASP A 111 11.52 15.28 22.88
C ASP A 111 11.05 14.10 23.76
N ASP A 112 10.31 13.14 23.20
CA ASP A 112 9.90 11.91 23.89
C ASP A 112 10.92 10.77 23.62
N PRO A 113 11.75 10.36 24.58
CA PRO A 113 12.70 9.27 24.36
C PRO A 113 12.04 7.90 24.26
N GLU A 114 10.80 7.73 24.75
CA GLU A 114 10.03 6.48 24.72
C GLU A 114 9.36 6.27 23.36
N ASP A 115 9.22 7.33 22.56
CA ASP A 115 8.73 7.23 21.19
C ASP A 115 9.62 6.28 20.36
N PRO A 116 8.99 5.39 19.55
CA PRO A 116 9.72 4.41 18.77
C PRO A 116 10.58 5.08 17.71
N LEU A 117 11.73 4.46 17.40
CA LEU A 117 12.53 4.88 16.26
C LEU A 117 11.85 4.49 14.96
N LEU A 118 11.80 5.44 14.04
CA LEU A 118 11.14 5.36 12.76
C LEU A 118 12.16 5.51 11.63
N TYR A 119 11.80 4.92 10.49
CA TYR A 119 12.63 4.87 9.30
C TYR A 119 11.79 5.15 8.05
N ASP A 120 12.40 5.81 7.07
CA ASP A 120 11.84 5.96 5.73
C ASP A 120 12.59 5.04 4.78
N ILE A 121 11.85 4.27 3.99
CA ILE A 121 12.44 3.19 3.18
C ILE A 121 11.91 3.26 1.77
N THR A 122 12.82 3.19 0.81
CA THR A 122 12.49 3.05 -0.61
C THR A 122 13.09 1.78 -1.17
N ILE A 123 12.24 0.94 -1.77
CA ILE A 123 12.64 -0.27 -2.47
C ILE A 123 12.29 -0.21 -3.96
N GLU A 124 13.09 -0.91 -4.76
CA GLU A 124 12.71 -1.35 -6.10
C GLU A 124 12.36 -2.83 -6.05
N THR A 125 11.26 -3.21 -6.70
CA THR A 125 10.86 -4.61 -6.83
C THR A 125 11.15 -5.10 -8.24
N TRP A 126 11.76 -6.29 -8.34
CA TRP A 126 12.21 -6.89 -9.59
C TRP A 126 11.63 -8.29 -9.76
N ALA A 127 11.34 -8.67 -11.01
CA ALA A 127 11.07 -10.05 -11.39
C ALA A 127 12.34 -10.88 -11.18
N GLY A 128 12.21 -12.05 -10.54
CA GLY A 128 13.30 -13.02 -10.47
C GLY A 128 13.62 -13.61 -11.83
N ARG A 129 14.86 -14.08 -11.99
CA ARG A 129 15.24 -14.97 -13.07
C ARG A 129 15.20 -16.42 -12.62
#